data_AF-A0A699V9H8-F1
#
_entry.id   AF-A0A699V9H8-F1
#
_cell.length_a   1.000
_cell.length_b   1.000
_cell.length_c   1.000
_cell.angle_alpha   90.00
_cell.angle_beta   90.00
_cell.angle_gamma   90.00
#
_symmetry.space_group_name_H-M   'P 1'
#
loop_
_entity.id
_entity.type
_entity.pdbx_description
1 polymer ?
#
loop_
_entity_poly.entity_id
_entity_poly.type
_entity_poly.pdbx_seq_one_letter_code
_entity_poly.pdbx_strand_id
1 'polypeptide(L)' 'VRVGDEEHSTSAWMNFMVVRSPSPYNEIIRRLGVRKIQAIPSTAHEIIKFPVAGGIVTLQSSRIIPLECSMVLEP' A
#
# COMPACT_ATOMS: atom_id res chain seq x y z
N VAL A 1 7.79 7.41 2.83
CA VAL A 1 6.54 6.61 2.77
C VAL A 1 6.34 5.95 4.12
N ARG A 2 5.13 6.04 4.68
CA ARG A 2 4.74 5.37 5.92
C ARG A 2 3.61 4.40 5.57
N VAL A 3 3.68 3.17 6.08
CA VAL A 3 2.71 2.10 5.81
C VAL A 3 2.23 1.55 7.16
N GLY A 4 0.91 1.39 7.31
CA GLY A 4 0.27 0.99 8.57
C GLY A 4 -0.60 2.10 9.17
N ASP A 5 -1.13 1.85 10.36
CA ASP A 5 -1.92 2.82 11.13
C ASP A 5 -1.04 3.63 12.09
N GLU A 6 -1.68 4.46 12.92
CA GLU A 6 -0.99 5.37 13.85
C GLU A 6 -0.14 4.63 14.89
N GLU A 7 -0.60 3.48 15.37
CA GLU A 7 0.07 2.68 16.40
C GLU A 7 1.03 1.65 15.80
N HIS A 8 0.73 1.17 14.61
CA HIS A 8 1.35 0.01 13.98
C HIS A 8 1.84 0.33 12.56
N SER A 9 2.76 1.29 12.46
CA SER A 9 3.37 1.68 11.18
C SER A 9 4.86 1.41 11.06
N THR A 10 5.29 1.26 9.82
CA THR A 10 6.69 1.30 9.40
C THR A 10 6.90 2.45 8.44
N SER A 11 8.09 3.04 8.42
CA SER A 11 8.41 4.13 7.49
C SER A 11 9.77 3.95 6.87
N ALA A 12 9.87 4.32 5.60
CA ALA A 12 11.11 4.31 4.86
C ALA A 12 11.24 5.53 3.96
N TRP A 13 12.46 6.05 3.89
CA TRP A 13 12.85 7.08 2.95
C TRP A 13 13.09 6.45 1.57
N MET A 14 12.35 6.91 0.56
CA MET A 14 12.51 6.47 -0.82
C MET A 14 12.05 7.56 -1.78
N ASN A 15 12.68 7.61 -2.95
CA ASN A 15 12.23 8.45 -4.04
C ASN A 15 10.95 7.87 -4.63
N PHE A 16 9.97 8.72 -4.90
CA PHE A 16 8.73 8.37 -5.59
C PHE A 16 8.42 9.45 -6.64
N MET A 17 7.55 9.09 -7.59
CA MET A 17 7.07 9.99 -8.62
C MET A 17 5.59 10.25 -8.38
N VAL A 18 5.17 11.50 -8.51
CA VAL A 18 3.76 11.88 -8.49
C VAL A 18 3.28 11.94 -9.94
N VAL A 19 2.29 11.13 -10.27
CA VAL A 19 1.70 11.08 -11.61
C VAL A 19 0.27 11.59 -11.51
N ARG A 20 -0.06 12.64 -12.27
CA ARG A 20 -1.43 13.18 -12.35
C ARG A 20 -2.19 12.44 -13.46
N SER A 21 -2.65 11.22 -13.15
CA SER A 21 -3.44 10.39 -14.07
C SER A 21 -4.64 9.79 -13.37
N PRO A 22 -5.79 9.62 -14.06
CA PRO A 22 -6.88 8.81 -13.55
C PRO A 22 -6.38 7.36 -13.41
N SER A 23 -6.13 6.94 -12.17
CA SER A 23 -5.61 5.61 -11.85
C SER A 23 -6.53 4.97 -10.81
N PRO A 24 -6.89 3.69 -10.97
CA PRO A 24 -7.65 2.96 -9.96
C PRO A 24 -6.85 2.75 -8.66
N TYR A 25 -5.53 2.98 -8.70
CA TYR A 25 -4.65 2.88 -7.55
C TYR A 25 -4.15 4.26 -7.13
N ASN A 26 -4.26 4.55 -5.83
CA ASN A 26 -3.75 5.78 -5.22
C ASN A 26 -2.21 5.79 -5.15
N GLU A 27 -1.60 4.63 -4.92
CA GLU A 27 -0.15 4.47 -4.75
C GLU A 27 0.35 3.16 -5.37
N ILE A 28 1.52 3.20 -5.99
CA ILE A 28 2.19 2.02 -6.56
C ILE A 28 3.55 1.86 -5.90
N ILE A 29 3.68 0.87 -5.03
CA ILE A 29 4.94 0.55 -4.36
C ILE A 29 5.70 -0.48 -5.19
N ARG A 30 6.84 -0.06 -5.77
CA ARG A 30 7.72 -0.96 -6.52
C ARG A 30 8.41 -1.96 -5.57
N ARG A 31 8.99 -3.02 -6.14
CA ARG A 31 9.79 -4.03 -5.41
C ARG A 31 10.84 -3.42 -4.48
N LEU A 32 11.51 -2.34 -4.89
CA LEU A 32 12.48 -1.64 -4.06
C LEU A 32 11.83 -1.01 -2.82
N GLY A 33 10.64 -0.44 -2.96
CA GLY A 33 9.86 0.10 -1.84
C GLY A 33 9.45 -1.00 -0.87
N VAL A 34 8.92 -2.12 -1.39
CA VAL A 34 8.57 -3.32 -0.60
C VAL A 34 9.76 -3.81 0.22
N ARG A 35 10.94 -3.91 -0.39
CA ARG A 35 12.18 -4.30 0.30
C ARG A 35 12.58 -3.32 1.40
N LYS A 36 12.46 -2.01 1.16
CA LYS A 36 12.83 -0.97 2.13
C LYS A 36 11.98 -1.02 3.41
N ILE A 37 10.70 -1.32 3.28
CA ILE A 37 9.80 -1.49 4.43
C ILE A 37 9.79 -2.93 4.98
N GLN A 38 10.69 -3.79 4.47
CA GLN A 38 10.79 -5.22 4.84
C GLN A 38 9.45 -5.96 4.72
N ALA A 39 8.63 -5.56 3.76
CA ALA A 39 7.31 -6.13 3.58
C ALA A 39 7.34 -7.47 2.84
N ILE A 40 6.46 -8.36 3.24
CA ILE A 40 6.24 -9.70 2.69
C ILE A 40 4.82 -9.71 2.11
N PRO A 41 4.66 -9.49 0.80
CA PRO A 41 3.36 -9.57 0.14
C PRO A 41 2.98 -11.03 -0.14
N SER A 42 1.69 -11.35 0.02
CA SER A 42 1.06 -12.57 -0.46
C SER A 42 -0.08 -12.17 -1.39
N THR A 43 0.16 -12.29 -2.70
CA THR A 43 -0.84 -11.96 -3.72
C THR A 43 -2.04 -12.89 -3.66
N ALA A 44 -1.82 -14.19 -3.42
CA ALA A 44 -2.88 -15.18 -3.31
C ALA A 44 -3.88 -14.89 -2.18
N HIS A 45 -3.45 -14.20 -1.12
CA HIS A 45 -4.29 -13.88 0.04
C HIS A 45 -4.61 -12.38 0.13
N GLU A 46 -4.15 -11.57 -0.83
CA GLU A 46 -4.28 -10.11 -0.83
C GLU A 46 -3.81 -9.45 0.48
N ILE A 47 -2.69 -9.95 1.00
CA ILE A 47 -2.11 -9.54 2.28
C ILE A 47 -0.70 -8.99 2.06
N ILE A 48 -0.30 -8.02 2.87
CA ILE A 48 1.07 -7.59 3.04
C ILE A 48 1.43 -7.55 4.52
N LYS A 49 2.51 -8.24 4.90
CA LYS A 49 3.03 -8.23 6.28
C LYS A 49 4.28 -7.37 6.35
N PHE A 50 4.53 -6.67 7.45
CA PHE A 50 5.77 -5.92 7.67
C PHE A 50 6.10 -5.82 9.16
N PRO A 51 7.39 -5.70 9.52
CA PRO A 51 7.81 -5.55 10.90
C PRO A 51 7.51 -4.14 11.42
N VAL A 52 7.12 -4.08 12.69
CA VAL A 52 6.97 -2.87 13.51
C VAL A 52 7.62 -3.11 14.88
N ALA A 53 7.77 -2.07 15.70
CA ALA A 53 8.47 -2.17 17.00
C ALA A 53 7.87 -3.24 17.95
N GLY A 54 6.58 -3.54 17.82
CA GLY A 54 5.87 -4.53 18.64
C GLY A 54 5.62 -5.90 17.98
N GLY A 55 6.13 -6.15 16.77
CA GLY A 55 5.92 -7.45 16.09
C GLY A 55 5.72 -7.32 14.58
N ILE A 56 4.77 -8.10 14.05
CA ILE A 56 4.46 -8.12 12.61
C ILE A 56 3.01 -7.67 12.42
N VAL A 57 2.83 -6.65 11.60
CA VAL A 57 1.52 -6.15 11.20
C VAL A 57 1.12 -6.82 9.90
N THR A 58 -0.18 -7.05 9.75
CA THR A 58 -0.78 -7.62 8.55
C THR A 58 -1.78 -6.62 8.01
N LEU A 59 -1.47 -6.01 6.87
CA LEU A 59 -2.46 -5.27 6.10
C LEU A 59 -3.11 -6.27 5.14
N GLN A 60 -4.42 -6.35 5.18
CA GLN A 60 -5.23 -7.12 4.25
C GLN A 60 -6.06 -6.16 3.42
N SER A 61 -6.20 -6.44 2.13
CA SER A 61 -7.18 -5.73 1.31
C SER A 61 -8.56 -5.90 1.94
N SER A 62 -9.21 -4.80 2.35
CA SER A 62 -10.58 -4.89 2.84
C SER A 62 -11.47 -5.26 1.67
N ARG A 63 -12.17 -6.40 1.77
CA ARG A 63 -13.23 -6.80 0.84
C ARG A 63 -14.50 -5.92 0.97
N ILE A 64 -14.38 -4.74 1.59
CA ILE A 64 -15.37 -3.67 1.45
C ILE A 64 -15.29 -3.33 -0.02
N ILE A 65 -16.35 -3.70 -0.74
CA ILE A 65 -16.67 -3.44 -2.15
C ILE A 65 -15.58 -2.56 -2.78
N PRO A 66 -14.80 -3.03 -3.79
CA PRO A 66 -13.96 -2.10 -4.53
C PRO A 66 -14.90 -0.96 -4.90
N LEU A 67 -14.69 0.23 -4.30
CA LEU A 67 -15.45 1.41 -4.67
C LEU A 67 -15.26 1.44 -6.17
N GLU A 68 -16.32 1.12 -6.90
CA GLU A 68 -16.21 0.66 -8.27
C GLU A 68 -15.33 1.70 -8.96
N CYS A 69 -14.19 1.26 -9.51
CA CYS A 69 -13.24 2.17 -10.14
C CYS A 69 -13.87 2.66 -11.45
N SER A 70 -14.87 3.51 -11.34
CA SER A 70 -15.42 4.27 -12.45
C SER A 70 -14.45 5.41 -12.67
N MET A 71 -13.86 5.47 -13.86
CA MET A 71 -13.30 6.72 -14.33
C MET A 71 -14.48 7.68 -14.47
N VAL A 72 -14.73 8.53 -13.47
CA VAL A 72 -15.64 9.65 -13.62
C VAL A 72 -14.92 10.64 -14.53
N LEU A 73 -15.21 10.54 -15.82
CA LEU A 73 -14.88 11.57 -16.78
C LEU A 73 -15.91 12.68 -16.55
N GLU A 74 -15.66 13.56 -15.57
CA GLU A 74 -16.49 14.77 -15.47
C GLU A 74 -16.22 15.67 -16.69
N PRO A 75 -17.26 16.27 -17.29
CA PRO A 75 -17.16 17.14 -18.46
C PRO A 75 -16.49 18.49 -18.18
#